data_AF-A0A075FJ41-F1
#
_entry.id   AF-A0A075FJ41-F1
#
_cell.length_a   1.000
_cell.length_b   1.000
_cell.length_c   1.000
_cell.angle_alpha   90.00
_cell.angle_beta   90.00
_cell.angle_gamma   90.00
#
_symmetry.space_group_name_H-M   'P 1'
#
loop_
_entity.id
_entity.type
_entity.pdbx_description
1 polymer ?
#
loop_
_entity_poly.entity_id
_entity_poly.type
_entity_poly.pdbx_seq_one_letter_code
_entity_poly.pdbx_strand_id
1 'polypeptide(L)' 'ISEIQKHKWFDGFYWWGLQNRTLEPPIKPTVRSVTDTANFDDYPPDPEGPPPDDVTGWDKDF' A
#
# COMPACT_ATOMS: atom_id res chain seq x y z
N ILE A 1 -5.92 -7.19 -18.75
CA ILE A 1 -6.59 -6.23 -17.84
C ILE A 1 -7.98 -5.84 -18.32
N SER A 2 -8.18 -5.50 -19.60
CA SER A 2 -9.50 -5.14 -20.16
C SER A 2 -10.59 -6.18 -19.90
N GLU A 3 -10.29 -7.47 -20.01
CA GLU A 3 -11.27 -8.54 -19.83
C GLU A 3 -11.72 -8.68 -18.37
N ILE A 4 -10.82 -8.41 -17.41
CA ILE A 4 -11.16 -8.38 -15.98
C ILE A 4 -12.10 -7.21 -15.70
N GLN A 5 -11.81 -6.03 -16.25
CA GLN A 5 -12.63 -4.82 -16.04
C GLN A 5 -14.05 -4.93 -16.62
N LYS A 6 -14.25 -5.76 -17.66
CA LYS A 6 -15.54 -6.02 -18.32
C LYS A 6 -16.34 -7.18 -17.70
N HIS A 7 -15.78 -7.89 -16.73
CA HIS A 7 -16.47 -9.01 -16.10
C HIS A 7 -17.70 -8.51 -15.32
N LYS A 8 -18.82 -9.27 -15.35
CA LYS A 8 -20.12 -8.87 -14.75
C LYS A 8 -20.05 -8.45 -13.28
N TRP A 9 -19.06 -8.95 -12.55
CA TRP A 9 -18.83 -8.53 -11.16
C TRP A 9 -18.56 -7.03 -11.02
N PHE A 10 -17.99 -6.41 -12.05
CA PHE A 10 -17.68 -4.98 -12.11
C PHE A 10 -18.69 -4.18 -12.95
N ASP A 11 -19.85 -4.74 -13.28
CA ASP A 11 -20.90 -3.98 -13.98
C ASP A 11 -21.29 -2.75 -13.14
N GLY A 12 -21.16 -1.56 -13.75
CA GLY A 12 -21.40 -0.28 -13.08
C GLY A 12 -20.21 0.26 -12.27
N PHE A 13 -19.10 -0.46 -12.15
CA PHE A 13 -17.89 0.05 -11.50
C PHE A 13 -17.22 1.13 -12.36
N TYR A 14 -17.05 2.32 -11.80
CA TYR A 14 -16.50 3.47 -12.53
C TYR A 14 -14.97 3.48 -12.54
N TRP A 15 -14.38 2.66 -13.40
CA TRP A 15 -12.91 2.51 -13.54
C TRP A 15 -12.16 3.83 -13.76
N TRP A 16 -12.72 4.75 -14.53
CA TRP A 16 -12.10 6.06 -14.75
C TRP A 16 -12.03 6.88 -13.45
N GLY A 17 -13.06 6.80 -12.61
CA GLY A 17 -13.07 7.49 -11.32
C GLY A 17 -12.10 6.89 -10.31
N LEU A 18 -11.86 5.58 -10.39
CA LEU A 18 -10.78 4.93 -9.63
C LEU A 18 -9.42 5.49 -10.07
N GLN A 19 -9.15 5.53 -11.38
CA GLN A 19 -7.89 6.01 -11.93
C GLN A 19 -7.61 7.47 -11.56
N ASN A 20 -8.64 8.32 -11.59
CA ASN A 20 -8.53 9.75 -11.27
C ASN A 20 -8.71 10.06 -9.78
N ARG A 21 -8.84 9.05 -8.92
CA ARG A 21 -9.01 9.20 -7.47
C ARG A 21 -10.23 10.07 -7.10
N THR A 22 -11.28 10.01 -7.92
CA THR A 22 -12.54 10.75 -7.70
C THR A 22 -13.63 9.88 -7.09
N LEU A 23 -13.48 8.55 -7.10
CA LEU A 23 -14.38 7.65 -6.40
C LEU A 23 -14.19 7.78 -4.88
N GLU A 24 -15.31 7.83 -4.16
CA GLU A 24 -15.30 7.69 -2.72
C GLU A 24 -14.91 6.25 -2.34
N PRO A 25 -13.82 6.05 -1.56
CA PRO A 25 -13.46 4.72 -1.12
C PRO A 25 -14.51 4.20 -0.12
N PRO A 26 -14.76 2.88 -0.09
CA PRO A 26 -15.74 2.29 0.82
C PRO A 26 -15.36 2.45 2.30
N ILE A 27 -14.07 2.59 2.59
CA ILE A 27 -13.54 2.83 3.94
C ILE A 27 -12.55 3.98 3.86
N LYS A 28 -12.78 5.03 4.66
CA LYS A 28 -11.87 6.16 4.84
C LYS A 28 -11.21 6.06 6.21
N PRO A 29 -9.94 5.59 6.31
CA PRO A 29 -9.24 5.58 7.59
C PRO A 29 -9.04 7.01 8.10
N THR A 30 -9.10 7.19 9.41
CA THR A 30 -8.78 8.48 10.02
C THR A 30 -7.26 8.60 10.16
N VAL A 31 -6.69 9.70 9.66
CA VAL A 31 -5.27 10.04 9.80
C VAL A 31 -5.20 11.45 10.39
N ARG A 32 -4.72 11.55 11.62
CA ARG A 32 -4.76 12.79 12.43
C ARG A 32 -3.57 13.70 12.15
N SER A 33 -2.43 13.14 11.75
CA SER A 33 -1.20 13.87 11.42
C SER A 33 -0.31 13.04 10.48
N VAL A 34 0.77 13.65 9.99
CA VAL A 34 1.78 12.96 9.16
C VAL A 34 2.60 11.91 9.92
N THR A 35 2.48 11.85 11.25
CA THR A 35 3.14 10.88 12.13
C THR A 35 2.15 9.93 12.81
N ASP A 36 0.88 9.92 12.37
CA ASP A 36 -0.16 9.05 12.96
C ASP A 36 0.01 7.61 12.48
N THR A 37 0.32 6.71 13.41
CA THR A 37 0.48 5.27 13.19
C THR A 37 -0.73 4.45 13.63
N ALA A 38 -1.86 5.07 14.00
CA ALA A 38 -3.01 4.37 14.61
C ALA A 38 -3.76 3.39 13.68
N ASN A 39 -3.45 3.36 12.38
CA ASN A 39 -3.98 2.38 11.43
C ASN A 39 -3.02 1.19 11.20
N PHE A 40 -1.95 1.09 11.99
CA PHE A 40 -0.98 -0.01 12.01
C PHE A 40 -0.99 -0.66 13.39
N ASP A 41 -0.52 -1.90 13.46
CA ASP A 41 -0.33 -2.59 14.74
C ASP A 41 0.92 -2.05 15.47
N ASP A 42 0.91 -2.15 16.80
CA ASP A 42 2.08 -1.84 17.61
C ASP A 42 3.10 -2.99 17.54
N TYR A 43 4.36 -2.65 17.23
CA TYR A 43 5.49 -3.57 17.23
C TYR A 43 6.49 -3.19 18.31
N PRO A 44 7.22 -4.16 18.90
CA PRO A 44 8.34 -3.84 19.77
C PRO A 44 9.42 -3.07 18.99
N PRO A 45 10.30 -2.34 19.68
CA PRO A 45 11.48 -1.74 19.06
C PRO A 45 12.33 -2.80 18.35
N ASP A 46 13.03 -2.37 17.29
CA ASP A 46 13.97 -3.23 16.58
C ASP A 46 14.99 -3.86 17.55
N PRO A 47 15.41 -5.11 17.29
CA PRO A 47 16.43 -5.77 18.09
C PRO A 47 17.75 -4.97 18.04
N GLU A 48 18.51 -5.02 19.13
CA GLU A 48 19.80 -4.34 19.19
C GLU A 48 20.82 -4.99 18.25
N GLY A 49 21.50 -4.14 17.47
CA GLY A 49 22.68 -4.50 16.68
C GLY A 49 22.41 -4.56 15.17
N PRO A 50 23.40 -4.16 14.33
CA PRO A 50 23.27 -4.27 12.89
C PRO A 50 23.33 -5.75 12.44
N PRO A 51 22.69 -6.10 11.31
CA PRO A 51 22.93 -7.38 10.66
C PRO A 51 24.40 -7.47 10.18
N PRO A 52 24.92 -8.69 9.91
CA PRO A 52 26.21 -8.85 9.25
C PRO A 52 26.24 -8.19 7.86
N ASP A 53 27.42 -7.70 7.45
CA ASP A 53 27.60 -7.13 6.12
C ASP A 53 27.34 -8.17 5.02
N ASP A 54 26.47 -7.83 4.07
CA ASP A 54 26.25 -8.60 2.85
C ASP A 54 27.10 -8.00 1.72
N VAL A 55 28.09 -8.77 1.26
CA VAL A 55 29.02 -8.36 0.18
C VAL A 55 28.79 -9.14 -1.11
N THR A 56 27.65 -9.83 -1.23
CA THR A 56 27.34 -10.64 -2.42
C THR A 56 27.05 -9.79 -3.65
N GLY A 57 26.69 -8.51 -3.47
CA GLY A 57 26.46 -7.55 -4.53
C GLY A 57 25.13 -7.74 -5.27
N TRP A 58 24.17 -8.45 -4.67
CA TRP A 58 22.80 -8.60 -5.21
C TRP A 58 22.06 -7.25 -5.30
N ASP A 59 22.47 -6.32 -4.47
CA ASP A 59 21.90 -5.00 -4.26
C ASP A 59 22.73 -3.87 -4.88
N LYS A 60 23.60 -4.18 -5.85
CA LYS A 60 24.52 -3.21 -6.46
C LYS A 60 23.84 -1.95 -7.03
N ASP A 61 22.59 -2.08 -7.49
CA ASP A 61 21.81 -1.00 -8.11
C ASP A 61 20.59 -0.58 -7.25
N PHE A 62 20.54 -0.95 -5.96
CA PHE A 62 19.52 -0.45 -5.03
C PHE A 62 19.65 1.05 -4.76
#